data_AF-A0A0D7PB02-F1
#
_entry.id   AF-A0A0D7PB02-F1
#
_cell.length_a   1.000
_cell.length_b   1.000
_cell.length_c   1.000
_cell.angle_alpha   90.00
_cell.angle_beta   90.00
_cell.angle_gamma   90.00
#
_symmetry.space_group_name_H-M   'P 1'
#
loop_
_entity.id
_entity.type
_entity.pdbx_description
1 polymer ?
#
loop_
_entity_poly.entity_id
_entity_poly.type
_entity_poly.pdbx_seq_one_letter_code
_entity_poly.pdbx_strand_id
1 'polypeptide(L)'
;MPTLDGRLDNANPERHFALMKLDQGLGIIGLLVLATALALLLTIGIPISVSKDSVELKDWLGFAGNVMGAFVTVVAAAIAWKAVQRQIASQHVATQLGVMTREEDRIEELLPGLRDAVHFASGFLTYRVLRGFDGVVEAFQSDGFGVQGSTYAKDVESALSSTDGATRLRVEQALYKCYRWAIHAEAASQGIRIGSAQIANPFEWDADALRKKHAEIDDHRSRFAQAREQFGKAMDALETEIITIKSKISLYERRLDLIRHRIEGFFADEDE
;
A
#
# COMPACT_ATOMS: atom_id res chain seq x y z
N MET A 1 13.09 -12.05 -40.08
CA MET A 1 12.53 -12.71 -38.88
C MET A 1 11.32 -11.91 -38.44
N PRO A 2 10.14 -12.55 -38.31
CA PRO A 2 8.88 -11.87 -38.03
C PRO A 2 8.73 -11.50 -36.55
N THR A 3 7.92 -10.45 -36.36
CA THR A 3 7.56 -9.71 -35.16
C THR A 3 6.70 -10.52 -34.18
N LEU A 4 7.01 -10.43 -32.89
CA LEU A 4 6.12 -10.81 -31.79
C LEU A 4 5.83 -9.57 -30.93
N ASP A 5 4.88 -8.77 -31.42
CA ASP A 5 4.21 -7.71 -30.70
C ASP A 5 3.19 -8.36 -29.74
N GLY A 6 3.69 -8.75 -28.56
CA GLY A 6 2.90 -9.31 -27.47
C GLY A 6 2.21 -8.23 -26.66
N ARG A 7 1.37 -7.43 -27.31
CA ARG A 7 0.51 -6.44 -26.66
C ARG A 7 -0.62 -7.20 -25.97
N LEU A 8 -0.36 -7.60 -24.72
CA LEU A 8 -1.40 -8.11 -23.83
C LEU A 8 -2.45 -7.01 -23.67
N ASP A 9 -3.60 -7.24 -24.31
CA ASP A 9 -4.83 -6.53 -24.04
C ASP A 9 -5.11 -6.66 -22.54
N ASN A 10 -4.73 -5.63 -21.78
CA ASN A 10 -5.26 -5.35 -20.46
C ASN A 10 -6.76 -5.11 -20.64
N ALA A 11 -7.51 -6.20 -20.74
CA ALA A 11 -8.95 -6.24 -20.69
C ALA A 11 -9.34 -5.59 -19.36
N ASN A 12 -9.68 -4.31 -19.44
CA ASN A 12 -10.10 -3.50 -18.30
C ASN A 12 -11.23 -4.26 -17.58
N PRO A 13 -11.00 -4.79 -16.35
CA PRO A 13 -12.02 -5.56 -15.63
C PRO A 13 -13.26 -4.71 -15.33
N GLU A 14 -13.15 -3.38 -15.38
CA GLU A 14 -14.29 -2.48 -15.25
C GLU A 14 -15.27 -2.57 -16.43
N ARG A 15 -14.81 -2.91 -17.65
CA ARG A 15 -15.72 -3.09 -18.80
C ARG A 15 -16.58 -4.34 -18.65
N HIS A 16 -16.02 -5.43 -18.13
CA HIS A 16 -16.78 -6.65 -17.87
C HIS A 16 -17.80 -6.47 -16.73
N PHE A 17 -17.46 -5.71 -15.69
CA PHE A 17 -18.38 -5.42 -14.59
C PHE A 17 -19.52 -4.46 -15.00
N ALA A 18 -19.24 -3.50 -15.88
CA ALA A 18 -20.24 -2.58 -16.41
C ALA A 18 -21.26 -3.26 -17.34
N LEU A 19 -20.81 -4.20 -18.18
CA LEU A 19 -21.72 -4.98 -19.05
C LEU A 19 -22.64 -5.90 -18.24
N MET A 20 -22.14 -6.52 -17.16
CA MET A 20 -22.94 -7.46 -16.36
C MET A 20 -24.03 -6.77 -15.52
N LYS A 21 -23.81 -5.52 -15.06
CA LYS A 21 -24.85 -4.73 -14.37
C LYS A 21 -25.99 -4.29 -15.29
N LEU A 22 -25.72 -4.11 -16.59
CA LEU A 22 -26.76 -3.71 -17.55
C LEU A 22 -27.77 -4.84 -17.78
N ASP A 23 -27.31 -6.10 -17.83
CA ASP A 23 -28.18 -7.26 -18.09
C ASP A 23 -29.14 -7.60 -16.94
N GLN A 24 -28.72 -7.40 -15.68
CA GLN A 24 -29.60 -7.69 -14.54
C GLN A 24 -30.79 -6.72 -14.45
N GLY A 25 -30.58 -5.43 -14.78
CA GLY A 25 -31.67 -4.45 -14.80
C GLY A 25 -32.60 -4.63 -16.00
N LEU A 26 -32.03 -4.90 -17.19
CA LEU A 26 -32.82 -5.08 -18.41
C LEU A 26 -33.67 -6.36 -18.36
N GLY A 27 -33.13 -7.45 -17.79
CA GLY A 27 -33.84 -8.71 -17.66
C GLY A 27 -35.10 -8.60 -16.79
N ILE A 28 -35.02 -7.87 -15.67
CA ILE A 28 -36.17 -7.65 -14.78
C ILE A 28 -37.22 -6.76 -15.45
N ILE A 29 -36.81 -5.68 -16.13
CA ILE A 29 -37.73 -4.81 -16.87
C ILE A 29 -38.40 -5.57 -18.01
N GLY A 30 -37.64 -6.35 -18.78
CA GLY A 30 -38.17 -7.19 -19.86
C GLY A 30 -39.19 -8.21 -19.36
N LEU A 31 -38.92 -8.85 -18.22
CA LEU A 31 -39.83 -9.82 -17.61
C LEU A 31 -41.11 -9.16 -17.08
N LEU A 32 -41.01 -7.96 -16.51
CA LEU A 32 -42.16 -7.15 -16.08
C LEU A 32 -43.03 -6.73 -17.26
N VAL A 33 -42.42 -6.22 -18.34
CA VAL A 33 -43.15 -5.83 -19.56
C VAL A 33 -43.82 -7.04 -20.20
N LEU A 34 -43.12 -8.18 -20.30
CA LEU A 34 -43.67 -9.42 -20.82
C LEU A 34 -44.84 -9.92 -19.96
N ALA A 35 -44.69 -9.97 -18.63
CA ALA A 35 -45.75 -10.40 -17.72
C ALA A 35 -46.98 -9.48 -17.79
N THR A 36 -46.76 -8.16 -17.92
CA THR A 36 -47.83 -7.17 -18.07
C THR A 36 -48.54 -7.34 -19.42
N ALA A 37 -47.79 -7.54 -20.51
CA ALA A 37 -48.35 -7.80 -21.83
C ALA A 37 -49.15 -9.12 -21.86
N LEU A 38 -48.66 -10.16 -21.20
CA LEU A 38 -49.37 -11.45 -21.07
C LEU A 38 -50.66 -11.27 -20.26
N ALA A 39 -50.61 -10.54 -19.15
CA ALA A 39 -51.78 -10.26 -18.32
C ALA A 39 -52.85 -9.50 -19.11
N LEU A 40 -52.46 -8.46 -19.87
CA LEU A 40 -53.36 -7.72 -20.76
C LEU A 40 -53.93 -8.63 -21.86
N LEU A 41 -53.11 -9.48 -22.49
CA LEU A 41 -53.58 -10.39 -23.53
C LEU A 41 -54.58 -11.43 -23.00
N LEU A 42 -54.36 -11.97 -21.81
CA LEU A 42 -55.26 -12.94 -21.17
C LEU A 42 -56.56 -12.29 -20.67
N THR A 43 -56.48 -11.09 -20.10
CA THR A 43 -57.65 -10.40 -19.52
C THR A 43 -58.50 -9.66 -20.55
N ILE A 44 -57.90 -9.18 -21.64
CA ILE A 44 -58.57 -8.37 -22.65
C ILE A 44 -58.76 -9.15 -23.96
N GLY A 45 -57.72 -9.84 -24.42
CA GLY A 45 -57.70 -10.50 -25.72
C GLY A 45 -58.60 -11.72 -25.81
N ILE A 46 -58.65 -12.54 -24.75
CA ILE A 46 -59.46 -13.78 -24.73
C ILE A 46 -60.97 -13.47 -24.70
N PRO A 47 -61.51 -12.58 -23.86
CA PRO A 47 -62.94 -12.31 -23.84
C PRO A 47 -63.47 -11.72 -25.16
N ILE A 48 -62.73 -10.78 -25.76
CA ILE A 48 -63.12 -10.11 -27.02
C ILE A 48 -63.18 -11.08 -28.20
N SER A 49 -62.29 -12.07 -28.24
CA SER A 49 -62.21 -13.01 -29.36
C SER A 49 -63.24 -14.15 -29.27
N VAL A 50 -63.83 -14.37 -28.09
CA VAL A 50 -64.75 -15.50 -27.84
C VAL A 50 -66.22 -15.05 -27.69
N SER A 51 -66.50 -13.79 -27.36
CA SER A 51 -67.88 -13.30 -27.20
C SER A 51 -68.59 -13.09 -28.54
N LYS A 52 -69.58 -13.92 -28.86
CA LYS A 52 -70.44 -13.80 -30.06
C LYS A 52 -71.75 -13.02 -29.82
N ASP A 53 -72.10 -12.75 -28.56
CA ASP A 53 -73.34 -12.10 -28.14
C ASP A 53 -73.09 -10.71 -27.52
N SER A 54 -74.14 -9.87 -27.48
CA SER A 54 -74.08 -8.47 -27.01
C SER A 54 -73.53 -8.38 -25.59
N VAL A 55 -72.40 -7.69 -25.43
CA VAL A 55 -71.64 -7.53 -24.18
C VAL A 55 -72.55 -7.04 -23.04
N GLU A 56 -72.71 -7.86 -22.00
CA GLU A 56 -73.43 -7.48 -20.79
C GLU A 56 -72.57 -6.53 -19.94
N LEU A 57 -73.23 -5.58 -19.26
CA LEU A 57 -72.59 -4.57 -18.41
C LEU A 57 -71.71 -5.18 -17.29
N LYS A 58 -71.99 -6.43 -16.92
CA LYS A 58 -71.26 -7.20 -15.92
C LYS A 58 -69.83 -7.57 -16.37
N ASP A 59 -69.62 -7.84 -17.66
CA ASP A 59 -68.30 -8.18 -18.20
C ASP A 59 -67.38 -6.95 -18.25
N TRP A 60 -67.95 -5.78 -18.52
CA TRP A 60 -67.25 -4.50 -18.45
C TRP A 60 -66.77 -4.15 -17.03
N LEU A 61 -67.57 -4.49 -16.02
CA LEU A 61 -67.20 -4.33 -14.61
C LEU A 61 -66.01 -5.23 -14.21
N GLY A 62 -65.99 -6.48 -14.67
CA GLY A 62 -64.86 -7.39 -14.46
C GLY A 62 -63.57 -6.91 -15.13
N PHE A 63 -63.69 -6.43 -16.37
CA PHE A 63 -62.58 -5.83 -17.11
C PHE A 63 -62.01 -4.57 -16.40
N ALA A 64 -62.88 -3.63 -16.03
CA ALA A 64 -62.46 -2.40 -15.35
C ALA A 64 -61.77 -2.69 -14.00
N GLY A 65 -62.26 -3.70 -13.26
CA GLY A 65 -61.63 -4.17 -12.04
C GLY A 65 -60.20 -4.68 -12.26
N ASN A 66 -59.99 -5.48 -13.32
CA ASN A 66 -58.66 -6.00 -13.68
C ASN A 66 -57.70 -4.89 -14.13
N VAL A 67 -58.17 -3.94 -14.93
CA VAL A 67 -57.36 -2.80 -15.37
C VAL A 67 -56.96 -1.92 -14.18
N MET A 68 -57.89 -1.63 -13.27
CA MET A 68 -57.58 -0.88 -12.05
C MET A 68 -56.60 -1.63 -11.13
N GLY A 69 -56.76 -2.94 -10.98
CA GLY A 69 -55.83 -3.78 -10.22
C GLY A 69 -54.40 -3.78 -10.81
N ALA A 70 -54.29 -3.89 -12.13
CA ALA A 70 -53.01 -3.79 -12.84
C ALA A 70 -52.37 -2.41 -12.66
N PHE A 71 -53.16 -1.34 -12.78
CA PHE A 71 -52.68 0.04 -12.59
C PHE A 71 -52.14 0.27 -11.17
N VAL A 72 -52.89 -0.16 -10.14
CA VAL A 72 -52.46 -0.08 -8.74
C VAL A 72 -51.16 -0.86 -8.52
N THR A 73 -51.02 -2.04 -9.14
CA THR A 73 -49.80 -2.85 -9.05
C THR A 73 -48.59 -2.14 -9.67
N VAL A 74 -48.75 -1.52 -10.84
CA VAL A 74 -47.67 -0.75 -11.49
C VAL A 74 -47.27 0.46 -10.64
N VAL A 75 -48.24 1.19 -10.09
CA VAL A 75 -47.97 2.33 -9.20
C VAL A 75 -47.23 1.87 -7.94
N ALA A 76 -47.67 0.78 -7.32
CA ALA A 76 -46.99 0.19 -6.16
C ALA A 76 -45.55 -0.23 -6.51
N ALA A 77 -45.33 -0.85 -7.67
CA ALA A 77 -44.00 -1.22 -8.15
C ALA A 77 -43.10 0.01 -8.38
N ALA A 78 -43.63 1.09 -8.96
CA ALA A 78 -42.89 2.34 -9.18
C ALA A 78 -42.49 3.01 -7.85
N ILE A 79 -43.37 2.99 -6.85
CA ILE A 79 -43.08 3.51 -5.50
C ILE A 79 -42.01 2.65 -4.82
N ALA A 80 -42.15 1.32 -4.87
CA ALA A 80 -41.17 0.38 -4.33
C ALA A 80 -39.79 0.57 -4.99
N TRP A 81 -39.75 0.76 -6.31
CA TRP A 81 -38.50 1.01 -7.04
C TRP A 81 -37.82 2.32 -6.60
N LYS A 82 -38.58 3.41 -6.43
CA LYS A 82 -38.04 4.67 -5.90
C LYS A 82 -37.49 4.51 -4.48
N ALA A 83 -38.16 3.72 -3.63
CA ALA A 83 -37.67 3.43 -2.28
C ALA A 83 -36.36 2.64 -2.31
N VAL A 84 -36.26 1.63 -3.18
CA VAL A 84 -35.03 0.84 -3.39
C VAL A 84 -33.88 1.71 -3.91
N GLN A 85 -34.14 2.61 -4.88
CA GLN A 85 -33.11 3.52 -5.37
C GLN A 85 -32.57 4.44 -4.27
N ARG A 86 -33.44 4.97 -3.40
CA ARG A 86 -33.02 5.75 -2.23
C ARG A 86 -32.20 4.92 -1.25
N GLN A 87 -32.59 3.68 -1.00
CA GLN A 87 -31.87 2.76 -0.12
C GLN A 87 -30.47 2.41 -0.67
N ILE A 88 -30.35 2.18 -1.98
CA ILE A 88 -29.06 1.90 -2.62
C ILE A 88 -28.15 3.14 -2.54
N ALA A 89 -28.70 4.33 -2.77
CA ALA A 89 -27.95 5.57 -2.64
C ALA A 89 -27.40 5.77 -1.22
N SER A 90 -28.22 5.55 -0.18
CA SER A 90 -27.76 5.68 1.21
C SER A 90 -26.74 4.60 1.61
N GLN A 91 -26.89 3.36 1.13
CA GLN A 91 -25.92 2.30 1.37
C GLN A 91 -24.55 2.58 0.72
N HIS A 92 -24.53 3.18 -0.48
CA HIS A 92 -23.29 3.57 -1.13
C HIS A 92 -22.53 4.62 -0.33
N VAL A 93 -23.22 5.64 0.19
CA VAL A 93 -22.63 6.68 1.04
C VAL A 93 -22.06 6.06 2.32
N ALA A 94 -22.84 5.25 3.03
CA ALA A 94 -22.39 4.59 4.26
C ALA A 94 -21.17 3.69 4.04
N THR A 95 -21.12 2.98 2.90
CA THR A 95 -19.99 2.12 2.54
C THR A 95 -18.73 2.95 2.24
N GLN A 96 -18.88 4.05 1.51
CA GLN A 96 -17.76 4.95 1.19
C GLN A 96 -17.20 5.60 2.45
N LEU A 97 -18.07 6.11 3.33
CA LEU A 97 -17.68 6.70 4.60
C LEU A 97 -16.94 5.67 5.47
N GLY A 98 -17.48 4.45 5.60
CA GLY A 98 -16.84 3.39 6.37
C GLY A 98 -15.47 2.96 5.83
N VAL A 99 -15.25 3.01 4.51
CA VAL A 99 -13.93 2.76 3.91
C VAL A 99 -12.97 3.92 4.20
N MET A 100 -13.44 5.17 4.14
CA MET A 100 -12.63 6.35 4.41
C MET A 100 -12.18 6.41 5.88
N THR A 101 -13.09 6.19 6.83
CA THR A 101 -12.76 6.19 8.27
C THR A 101 -11.73 5.09 8.60
N ARG A 102 -11.89 3.88 8.07
CA ARG A 102 -10.91 2.81 8.29
C ARG A 102 -9.54 3.12 7.70
N GLU A 103 -9.51 3.80 6.56
CA GLU A 103 -8.25 4.20 5.94
C GLU A 103 -7.59 5.36 6.70
N GLU A 104 -8.38 6.29 7.25
CA GLU A 104 -7.91 7.31 8.20
C GLU A 104 -7.27 6.65 9.43
N ASP A 105 -7.99 5.77 10.13
CA ASP A 105 -7.49 5.05 11.30
C ASP A 105 -6.17 4.34 11.00
N ARG A 106 -6.11 3.64 9.86
CA ARG A 106 -4.90 2.93 9.42
C ARG A 106 -3.73 3.88 9.17
N ILE A 107 -3.97 5.02 8.53
CA ILE A 107 -2.91 6.00 8.24
C ILE A 107 -2.42 6.62 9.55
N GLU A 108 -3.33 6.98 10.47
CA GLU A 108 -2.99 7.52 11.78
C GLU A 108 -2.17 6.55 12.62
N GLU A 109 -2.51 5.25 12.59
CA GLU A 109 -1.75 4.20 13.27
C GLU A 109 -0.33 4.06 12.70
N LEU A 110 -0.16 4.14 11.39
CA LEU A 110 1.13 3.91 10.72
C LEU A 110 2.08 5.11 10.78
N LEU A 111 1.57 6.34 10.79
CA LEU A 111 2.37 7.56 10.67
C LEU A 111 3.46 7.71 11.77
N PRO A 112 3.17 7.49 13.07
CA PRO A 112 4.16 7.55 14.13
C PRO A 112 5.32 6.59 13.87
N GLY A 113 5.03 5.32 13.56
CA GLY A 113 6.05 4.31 13.30
C GLY A 113 6.92 4.61 12.07
N LEU A 114 6.38 5.27 11.04
CA LEU A 114 7.20 5.74 9.92
C LEU A 114 8.13 6.90 10.31
N ARG A 115 7.68 7.81 11.17
CA ARG A 115 8.51 8.91 11.69
C ARG A 115 9.62 8.41 12.59
N ASP A 116 9.32 7.44 13.46
CA ASP A 116 10.29 6.76 14.32
C ASP A 116 11.38 6.08 13.46
N ALA A 117 10.98 5.40 12.38
CA ALA A 117 11.91 4.77 11.45
C ALA A 117 12.85 5.78 10.78
N VAL A 118 12.34 6.94 10.36
CA VAL A 118 13.16 8.03 9.81
C VAL A 118 14.14 8.57 10.84
N HIS A 119 13.67 8.83 12.06
CA HIS A 119 14.49 9.37 13.14
C HIS A 119 15.62 8.41 13.50
N PHE A 120 15.28 7.14 13.74
CA PHE A 120 16.24 6.08 14.05
C PHE A 120 17.29 5.92 12.94
N ALA A 121 16.86 5.74 11.69
CA ALA A 121 17.79 5.54 10.58
C ALA A 121 18.67 6.77 10.30
N SER A 122 18.15 7.98 10.49
CA SER A 122 18.90 9.22 10.25
C SER A 122 20.05 9.42 11.25
N GLY A 123 19.95 8.87 12.47
CA GLY A 123 21.02 8.94 13.47
C GLY A 123 22.35 8.35 12.96
N PHE A 124 22.26 7.26 12.22
CA PHE A 124 23.43 6.56 11.67
C PHE A 124 24.13 7.29 10.52
N LEU A 125 23.48 8.25 9.85
CA LEU A 125 24.10 9.01 8.76
C LEU A 125 25.27 9.89 9.26
N THR A 126 25.31 10.21 10.55
CA THR A 126 26.42 10.95 11.18
C THR A 126 27.76 10.21 11.03
N TYR A 127 27.74 8.88 10.97
CA TYR A 127 28.93 8.04 10.83
C TYR A 127 29.59 8.11 9.44
N ARG A 128 28.90 8.69 8.45
CA ARG A 128 29.45 8.91 7.10
C ARG A 128 30.71 9.77 7.10
N VAL A 129 30.85 10.67 8.07
CA VAL A 129 31.97 11.65 8.14
C VAL A 129 33.22 11.06 8.80
N LEU A 130 33.12 9.88 9.44
CA LEU A 130 34.24 9.25 10.13
C LEU A 130 35.31 8.81 9.14
N ARG A 131 36.51 9.39 9.24
CA ARG A 131 37.64 9.07 8.35
C ARG A 131 38.44 7.85 8.80
N GLY A 132 38.51 7.61 10.11
CA GLY A 132 39.37 6.58 10.70
C GLY A 132 38.67 5.25 11.01
N PHE A 133 37.33 5.24 11.04
CA PHE A 133 36.51 4.08 11.43
C PHE A 133 36.86 3.47 12.81
N ASP A 134 37.66 4.16 13.64
CA ASP A 134 37.99 3.70 15.00
C ASP A 134 36.78 3.92 15.90
N GLY A 135 36.30 2.86 16.56
CA GLY A 135 35.11 2.91 17.41
C GLY A 135 33.78 3.05 16.66
N VAL A 136 33.76 2.91 15.33
CA VAL A 136 32.49 3.00 14.57
C VAL A 136 31.55 1.85 14.90
N VAL A 137 32.09 0.65 15.16
CA VAL A 137 31.28 -0.50 15.57
C VAL A 137 30.66 -0.27 16.94
N GLU A 138 31.44 0.26 17.88
CA GLU A 138 30.95 0.64 19.21
C GLU A 138 29.87 1.73 19.13
N ALA A 139 30.04 2.71 18.23
CA ALA A 139 29.05 3.77 18.02
C ALA A 139 27.72 3.24 17.45
N PHE A 140 27.77 2.31 16.49
CA PHE A 140 26.56 1.62 16.02
C PHE A 140 25.87 0.86 17.15
N GLN A 141 26.65 0.17 17.99
CA GLN A 141 26.14 -0.58 19.14
C GLN A 141 25.54 0.34 20.20
N SER A 142 26.14 1.51 20.47
CA SER A 142 25.61 2.49 21.41
C SER A 142 24.29 3.11 20.94
N ASP A 143 24.11 3.23 19.63
CA ASP A 143 22.84 3.64 19.01
C ASP A 143 21.82 2.49 18.90
N GLY A 144 22.14 1.34 19.49
CA GLY A 144 21.21 0.21 19.61
C GLY A 144 21.18 -0.72 18.41
N PHE A 145 22.20 -0.71 17.53
CA PHE A 145 22.28 -1.63 16.38
C PHE A 145 23.55 -2.48 16.39
N GLY A 146 23.40 -3.80 16.28
CA GLY A 146 24.50 -4.76 16.34
C GLY A 146 24.93 -5.08 17.77
N VAL A 147 24.02 -4.94 18.74
CA VAL A 147 24.29 -5.12 20.16
C VAL A 147 24.68 -6.57 20.46
N GLN A 148 25.72 -6.76 21.28
CA GLN A 148 26.23 -8.09 21.61
C GLN A 148 25.16 -8.94 22.29
N GLY A 149 24.93 -10.15 21.78
CA GLY A 149 23.91 -11.07 22.29
C GLY A 149 22.50 -10.86 21.74
N SER A 150 22.31 -9.85 20.88
CA SER A 150 21.07 -9.62 20.15
C SER A 150 21.16 -10.09 18.69
N THR A 151 20.04 -10.06 17.98
CA THR A 151 19.99 -10.19 16.52
C THR A 151 19.65 -8.84 15.90
N TYR A 152 20.11 -8.57 14.68
CA TYR A 152 19.79 -7.31 13.98
C TYR A 152 18.28 -7.06 13.88
N ALA A 153 17.50 -8.12 13.63
CA ALA A 153 16.05 -8.06 13.65
C ALA A 153 15.48 -7.62 15.01
N LYS A 154 16.04 -8.14 16.13
CA LYS A 154 15.62 -7.76 17.49
C LYS A 154 16.00 -6.34 17.83
N ASP A 155 17.19 -5.89 17.42
CA ASP A 155 17.65 -4.52 17.61
C ASP A 155 16.68 -3.53 16.96
N VAL A 156 16.34 -3.79 15.69
CA VAL A 156 15.39 -2.96 14.94
C VAL A 156 13.97 -3.09 15.47
N GLU A 157 13.51 -4.29 15.83
CA GLU A 157 12.19 -4.50 16.41
C GLU A 157 12.02 -3.77 17.76
N SER A 158 13.06 -3.76 18.59
CA SER A 158 13.06 -3.04 19.87
C SER A 158 13.06 -1.53 19.66
N ALA A 159 13.79 -1.02 18.67
CA ALA A 159 13.85 0.41 18.38
C ALA A 159 12.58 0.92 17.68
N LEU A 160 11.94 0.08 16.86
CA LEU A 160 10.86 0.44 15.94
C LEU A 160 9.58 -0.38 16.21
N SER A 161 9.17 -0.51 17.48
CA SER A 161 8.05 -1.38 17.86
C SER A 161 6.70 -0.97 17.27
N SER A 162 6.53 0.31 16.93
CA SER A 162 5.33 0.92 16.31
C SER A 162 5.33 0.83 14.78
N THR A 163 6.44 0.40 14.15
CA THR A 163 6.63 0.45 12.70
C THR A 163 6.15 -0.82 12.01
N ASP A 164 5.56 -0.68 10.83
CA ASP A 164 5.14 -1.82 10.01
C ASP A 164 6.31 -2.76 9.66
N GLY A 165 6.04 -4.07 9.59
CA GLY A 165 7.06 -5.09 9.38
C GLY A 165 7.88 -4.93 8.10
N ALA A 166 7.28 -4.41 7.02
CA ALA A 166 7.98 -4.21 5.75
C ALA A 166 8.97 -3.03 5.84
N THR A 167 8.60 -1.95 6.52
CA THR A 167 9.50 -0.83 6.78
C THR A 167 10.63 -1.24 7.75
N ARG A 168 10.33 -2.00 8.82
CA ARG A 168 11.37 -2.56 9.72
C ARG A 168 12.41 -3.38 8.96
N LEU A 169 11.96 -4.31 8.11
CA LEU A 169 12.85 -5.16 7.32
C LEU A 169 13.76 -4.37 6.39
N ARG A 170 13.25 -3.32 5.72
CA ARG A 170 14.06 -2.48 4.83
C ARG A 170 15.12 -1.70 5.60
N VAL A 171 14.75 -1.12 6.75
CA VAL A 171 15.69 -0.40 7.62
C VAL A 171 16.76 -1.36 8.16
N GLU A 172 16.38 -2.55 8.61
CA GLU A 172 17.30 -3.60 9.06
C GLU A 172 18.32 -3.96 7.97
N GLN A 173 17.85 -4.24 6.75
CA GLN A 173 18.72 -4.62 5.63
C GLN A 173 19.69 -3.50 5.24
N ALA A 174 19.25 -2.24 5.28
CA ALA A 174 20.10 -1.09 4.99
C ALA A 174 21.16 -0.88 6.08
N LEU A 175 20.77 -0.91 7.35
CA LEU A 175 21.68 -0.78 8.49
C LEU A 175 22.67 -1.94 8.58
N TYR A 176 22.23 -3.18 8.33
CA TYR A 176 23.09 -4.36 8.31
C TYR A 176 24.25 -4.19 7.30
N LYS A 177 23.95 -3.69 6.09
CA LYS A 177 24.98 -3.42 5.08
C LYS A 177 25.98 -2.37 5.56
N CYS A 178 25.49 -1.28 6.18
CA CYS A 178 26.34 -0.24 6.74
C CYS A 178 27.26 -0.80 7.83
N TYR A 179 26.67 -1.48 8.82
CA TYR A 179 27.37 -2.06 9.96
C TYR A 179 28.43 -3.10 9.52
N ARG A 180 28.08 -3.98 8.59
CA ARG A 180 29.02 -4.98 8.06
C ARG A 180 30.26 -4.33 7.44
N TRP A 181 30.08 -3.30 6.61
CA TRP A 181 31.23 -2.61 6.00
C TRP A 181 32.00 -1.75 7.00
N ALA A 182 31.33 -1.21 8.01
CA ALA A 182 31.98 -0.56 9.15
C ALA A 182 32.93 -1.53 9.89
N ILE A 183 32.49 -2.75 10.20
CA ILE A 183 33.35 -3.79 10.81
C ILE A 183 34.60 -4.05 9.96
N HIS A 184 34.42 -4.22 8.64
CA HIS A 184 35.55 -4.48 7.75
C HIS A 184 36.53 -3.29 7.67
N ALA A 185 36.01 -2.06 7.64
CA ALA A 185 36.82 -0.86 7.62
C ALA A 185 37.57 -0.65 8.95
N GLU A 186 36.91 -0.85 10.09
CA GLU A 186 37.53 -0.77 11.41
C GLU A 186 38.64 -1.82 11.58
N ALA A 187 38.37 -3.08 11.23
CA ALA A 187 39.37 -4.15 11.31
C ALA A 187 40.59 -3.87 10.43
N ALA A 188 40.40 -3.37 9.21
CA ALA A 188 41.50 -2.99 8.32
C ALA A 188 42.29 -1.78 8.87
N SER A 189 41.60 -0.77 9.40
CA SER A 189 42.20 0.40 10.03
C SER A 189 43.08 0.01 11.24
N GLN A 190 42.57 -0.88 12.10
CA GLN A 190 43.32 -1.43 13.23
C GLN A 190 44.57 -2.21 12.77
N GLY A 191 44.46 -3.01 11.70
CA GLY A 191 45.59 -3.70 11.09
C GLY A 191 46.70 -2.75 10.61
N ILE A 192 46.33 -1.64 9.95
CA ILE A 192 47.27 -0.58 9.54
C ILE A 192 47.95 0.03 10.77
N ARG A 193 47.18 0.36 11.81
CA ARG A 193 47.69 0.99 13.04
C ARG A 193 48.68 0.10 13.78
N ILE A 194 48.30 -1.16 14.04
CA ILE A 194 49.15 -2.14 14.73
C ILE A 194 50.41 -2.40 13.90
N GLY A 195 50.28 -2.64 12.59
CA GLY A 195 51.42 -2.87 11.71
C GLY A 195 52.37 -1.67 11.68
N SER A 196 51.83 -0.46 11.58
CA SER A 196 52.63 0.78 11.58
C SER A 196 53.35 1.01 12.91
N ALA A 197 52.71 0.70 14.04
CA ALA A 197 53.32 0.79 15.36
C ALA A 197 54.47 -0.21 15.54
N GLN A 198 54.33 -1.44 15.00
CA GLN A 198 55.36 -2.48 15.06
C GLN A 198 56.64 -2.12 14.29
N ILE A 199 56.51 -1.44 13.14
CA ILE A 199 57.67 -1.01 12.34
C ILE A 199 58.27 0.32 12.80
N ALA A 200 57.73 0.94 13.84
CA ALA A 200 58.20 2.23 14.35
C ALA A 200 59.61 2.16 14.98
N ASN A 201 60.12 0.96 15.30
CA ASN A 201 61.51 0.73 15.69
C ASN A 201 62.26 -0.10 14.63
N PRO A 202 62.84 0.54 13.59
CA PRO A 202 63.44 -0.16 12.45
C PRO A 202 64.64 -1.04 12.80
N PHE A 203 65.30 -0.79 13.93
CA PHE A 203 66.52 -1.50 14.34
C PHE A 203 66.27 -2.94 14.81
N GLU A 204 65.01 -3.30 15.07
CA GLU A 204 64.60 -4.65 15.50
C GLU A 204 64.29 -5.59 14.33
N TRP A 205 64.31 -5.08 13.09
CA TRP A 205 63.85 -5.81 11.91
C TRP A 205 65.01 -6.11 10.96
N ASP A 206 65.08 -7.35 10.48
CA ASP A 206 65.85 -7.63 9.27
C ASP A 206 65.11 -7.07 8.02
N ALA A 207 65.86 -6.88 6.93
CA ALA A 207 65.32 -6.27 5.71
C ALA A 207 64.18 -7.08 5.06
N ASP A 208 64.16 -8.39 5.22
CA ASP A 208 63.15 -9.26 4.63
C ASP A 208 61.86 -9.23 5.45
N ALA A 209 61.98 -9.30 6.77
CA ALA A 209 60.90 -9.14 7.73
C ALA A 209 60.23 -7.76 7.58
N LEU A 210 61.03 -6.69 7.44
CA LEU A 210 60.51 -5.35 7.21
C LEU A 210 59.74 -5.25 5.88
N ARG A 211 60.29 -5.80 4.79
CA ARG A 211 59.61 -5.85 3.49
C ARG A 211 58.28 -6.60 3.55
N LYS A 212 58.26 -7.77 4.21
CA LYS A 212 57.03 -8.54 4.41
C LYS A 212 56.01 -7.72 5.21
N LYS A 213 56.46 -7.01 6.26
CA LYS A 213 55.56 -6.22 7.09
C LYS A 213 54.98 -5.02 6.36
N HIS A 214 55.75 -4.33 5.52
CA HIS A 214 55.24 -3.30 4.63
C HIS A 214 54.17 -3.84 3.66
N ALA A 215 54.41 -5.02 3.07
CA ALA A 215 53.44 -5.65 2.18
C ALA A 215 52.11 -5.98 2.90
N GLU A 216 52.16 -6.44 4.16
CA GLU A 216 50.96 -6.65 4.99
C GLU A 216 50.21 -5.33 5.26
N ILE A 217 50.93 -4.25 5.59
CA ILE A 217 50.33 -2.93 5.81
C ILE A 217 49.65 -2.41 4.53
N ASP A 218 50.28 -2.59 3.36
CA ASP A 218 49.73 -2.17 2.08
C ASP A 218 48.49 -2.99 1.68
N ASP A 219 48.46 -4.29 1.97
CA ASP A 219 47.24 -5.10 1.84
C ASP A 219 46.11 -4.59 2.74
N HIS A 220 46.41 -4.27 4.01
CA HIS A 220 45.41 -3.67 4.90
C HIS A 220 44.92 -2.29 4.40
N ARG A 221 45.79 -1.45 3.83
CA ARG A 221 45.41 -0.17 3.20
C ARG A 221 44.46 -0.37 2.01
N SER A 222 44.74 -1.36 1.16
CA SER A 222 43.87 -1.72 0.04
C SER A 222 42.48 -2.16 0.52
N ARG A 223 42.43 -3.08 1.50
CA ARG A 223 41.17 -3.54 2.11
C ARG A 223 40.40 -2.40 2.79
N PHE A 224 41.09 -1.50 3.47
CA PHE A 224 40.49 -0.32 4.09
C PHE A 224 39.86 0.61 3.05
N ALA A 225 40.56 0.90 1.96
CA ALA A 225 40.04 1.73 0.87
C ALA A 225 38.78 1.12 0.26
N GLN A 226 38.79 -0.19 -0.02
CA GLN A 226 37.63 -0.91 -0.54
C GLN A 226 36.45 -0.91 0.45
N ALA A 227 36.69 -1.24 1.72
CA ALA A 227 35.64 -1.28 2.74
C ALA A 227 35.02 0.10 2.96
N ARG A 228 35.84 1.16 2.96
CA ARG A 228 35.38 2.55 3.05
C ARG A 228 34.49 2.94 1.86
N GLU A 229 34.86 2.56 0.64
CA GLU A 229 34.04 2.82 -0.55
C GLU A 229 32.68 2.11 -0.45
N GLN A 230 32.68 0.83 -0.06
CA GLN A 230 31.47 0.04 0.09
C GLN A 230 30.57 0.54 1.24
N PHE A 231 31.17 1.01 2.33
CA PHE A 231 30.47 1.68 3.41
C PHE A 231 29.78 2.96 2.92
N GLY A 232 30.46 3.78 2.13
CA GLY A 232 29.86 4.97 1.50
C GLY A 232 28.64 4.63 0.65
N LYS A 233 28.75 3.60 -0.20
CA LYS A 233 27.63 3.09 -1.01
C LYS A 233 26.47 2.56 -0.15
N ALA A 234 26.76 1.90 0.96
CA ALA A 234 25.75 1.43 1.90
C ALA A 234 25.02 2.60 2.58
N MET A 235 25.76 3.65 2.96
CA MET A 235 25.18 4.88 3.52
C MET A 235 24.29 5.63 2.53
N ASP A 236 24.68 5.69 1.25
CA ASP A 236 23.84 6.26 0.18
C ASP A 236 22.53 5.46 0.01
N ALA A 237 22.60 4.14 0.12
CA ALA A 237 21.42 3.28 0.10
C ALA A 237 20.51 3.52 1.31
N LEU A 238 21.08 3.67 2.52
CA LEU A 238 20.33 4.01 3.73
C LEU A 238 19.63 5.38 3.59
N GLU A 239 20.33 6.38 3.07
CA GLU A 239 19.77 7.70 2.80
C GLU A 239 18.61 7.64 1.79
N THR A 240 18.74 6.81 0.76
CA THR A 240 17.67 6.56 -0.23
C THR A 240 16.43 5.93 0.42
N GLU A 241 16.61 4.98 1.33
CA GLU A 241 15.49 4.40 2.10
C GLU A 241 14.82 5.44 3.00
N ILE A 242 15.61 6.30 3.67
CA ILE A 242 15.07 7.41 4.48
C ILE A 242 14.23 8.36 3.62
N ILE A 243 14.70 8.74 2.43
CA ILE A 243 13.95 9.58 1.48
C ILE A 243 12.66 8.89 1.05
N THR A 244 12.70 7.58 0.80
CA THR A 244 11.53 6.77 0.43
C THR A 244 10.48 6.76 1.55
N ILE A 245 10.91 6.58 2.81
CA ILE A 245 10.01 6.62 3.97
C ILE A 245 9.43 8.03 4.15
N LYS A 246 10.24 9.08 4.04
CA LYS A 246 9.76 10.48 4.09
C LYS A 246 8.71 10.77 3.01
N SER A 247 8.94 10.30 1.78
CA SER A 247 7.96 10.43 0.69
C SER A 247 6.64 9.73 1.01
N LYS A 248 6.70 8.52 1.60
CA LYS A 248 5.51 7.79 2.08
C LYS A 248 4.76 8.57 3.17
N ILE A 249 5.47 9.19 4.12
CA ILE A 249 4.87 10.05 5.16
C ILE A 249 4.13 11.22 4.51
N SER A 250 4.78 11.98 3.62
CA SER A 250 4.14 13.13 2.95
C SER A 250 2.93 12.73 2.10
N LEU A 251 2.95 11.55 1.48
CA LEU A 251 1.81 11.00 0.76
C LEU A 251 0.64 10.70 1.71
N TYR A 252 0.92 10.10 2.87
CA TYR A 252 -0.07 9.73 3.87
C TYR A 252 -0.69 10.96 4.53
N GLU A 253 0.11 11.98 4.87
CA GLU A 253 -0.39 13.25 5.41
C GLU A 253 -1.34 13.94 4.42
N ARG A 254 -0.93 14.06 3.14
CA ARG A 254 -1.80 14.64 2.10
C ARG A 254 -3.09 13.85 1.93
N ARG A 255 -3.02 12.52 1.99
CA ARG A 255 -4.20 11.66 1.85
C ARG A 255 -5.13 11.77 3.04
N LEU A 256 -4.59 11.89 4.25
CA LEU A 256 -5.34 12.08 5.48
C LEU A 256 -6.14 13.40 5.43
N ASP A 257 -5.50 14.49 5.01
CA ASP A 257 -6.17 15.79 4.83
C ASP A 257 -7.34 15.70 3.83
N LEU A 258 -7.14 15.00 2.71
CA LEU A 258 -8.18 14.79 1.71
C LEU A 258 -9.33 13.92 2.21
N ILE A 259 -9.03 12.89 3.00
CA ILE A 259 -10.05 12.01 3.60
C ILE A 259 -10.89 12.83 4.58
N ARG A 260 -10.25 13.56 5.50
CA ARG A 260 -10.95 14.40 6.48
C ARG A 260 -11.85 15.44 5.82
N HIS A 261 -11.33 16.17 4.83
CA HIS A 261 -12.13 17.15 4.10
C HIS A 261 -13.35 16.52 3.41
N ARG A 262 -13.20 15.30 2.90
CA ARG A 262 -14.30 14.58 2.26
C ARG A 262 -15.33 14.09 3.27
N ILE A 263 -14.89 13.61 4.42
CA ILE A 263 -15.76 13.22 5.55
C ILE A 263 -16.55 14.44 6.03
N GLU A 264 -15.88 15.59 6.23
CA GLU A 264 -16.53 16.85 6.61
C GLU A 264 -17.59 17.28 5.60
N GLY A 265 -17.29 17.20 4.29
CA GLY A 265 -18.25 17.51 3.23
C GLY A 265 -19.51 16.64 3.27
N PHE A 266 -19.38 15.35 3.62
CA PHE A 266 -20.55 14.47 3.76
C PHE A 266 -21.48 14.88 4.91
N PHE A 267 -20.93 15.38 6.01
CA PHE A 267 -21.75 15.82 7.14
C PHE A 267 -22.33 17.23 6.94
N ALA A 268 -21.64 18.10 6.20
CA ALA A 268 -22.17 19.41 5.86
C ALA A 268 -23.43 19.33 4.97
N ASP A 269 -23.48 18.36 4.05
CA ASP A 269 -24.63 18.14 3.16
C ASP A 269 -25.88 17.55 3.89
N GLU A 270 -25.73 17.00 5.11
CA GLU A 270 -26.86 16.48 5.91
C GLU A 270 -27.61 17.57 6.69
N ASP A 271 -26.99 18.73 6.90
CA ASP A 271 -27.55 19.84 7.68
C ASP A 271 -28.39 20.85 6.84
N GLU A 272 -28.43 20.71 5.51
CA GLU A 272 -29.23 21.53 4.56
C GLU A 272 -30.55 20.87 4.10
#